data_AF-D3AWW7-F1
#
_entry.id   AF-D3AWW7-F1
#
_cell.length_a   1.000
_cell.length_b   1.000
_cell.length_c   1.000
_cell.angle_alpha   90.00
_cell.angle_beta   90.00
_cell.angle_gamma   90.00
#
_symmetry.space_group_name_H-M   'P 1'
#
loop_
_entity.id
_entity.type
_entity.pdbx_description
1 polymer ?
#
loop_
_entity_poly.entity_id
_entity_poly.type
_entity_poly.pdbx_seq_one_letter_code
_entity_poly.pdbx_strand_id
1 'polypeptide(L)'
;MDLIRMQNANGSWNGPLPFATSSKVPDELAAIPNVWFTLLVVAKFNKDFTDKKTQWQQIVIKAIKWIKSQLATASLTDQYDSLKSKSESTV
;
A
#
# COMPACT_ATOMS: atom_id res chain seq x y z
N MET A 1 11.23 -10.21 -6.33
CA MET A 1 12.11 -9.09 -5.92
C MET A 1 11.74 -7.78 -6.62
N ASP A 2 10.89 -7.82 -7.65
CA ASP A 2 10.53 -6.68 -8.49
C ASP A 2 9.70 -5.61 -7.76
N LEU A 3 8.89 -5.99 -6.77
CA LEU A 3 8.09 -5.03 -5.99
C LEU A 3 8.95 -4.02 -5.20
N ILE A 4 10.13 -4.40 -4.67
CA ILE A 4 11.04 -3.40 -4.05
C ILE A 4 11.50 -2.40 -5.08
N ARG A 5 11.93 -2.91 -6.24
CA ARG A 5 12.55 -2.10 -7.29
C ARG A 5 11.56 -1.14 -7.93
N MET A 6 10.27 -1.47 -7.87
CA MET A 6 9.17 -0.60 -8.31
C MET A 6 8.77 0.46 -7.28
N GLN A 7 9.33 0.45 -6.06
CA GLN A 7 9.03 1.48 -5.07
C GLN A 7 9.61 2.82 -5.52
N ASN A 8 8.76 3.84 -5.60
CA ASN A 8 9.20 5.21 -5.87
C ASN A 8 10.07 5.76 -4.74
N ALA A 9 10.85 6.81 -5.04
CA ALA A 9 11.69 7.50 -4.06
C ALA A 9 10.91 8.02 -2.83
N ASN A 10 9.61 8.28 -2.97
CA ASN A 10 8.72 8.71 -1.88
C ASN A 10 8.14 7.54 -1.05
N GLY A 11 8.33 6.29 -1.48
CA GLY A 11 7.79 5.10 -0.82
C GLY A 11 6.49 4.54 -1.40
N SER A 12 5.94 5.16 -2.45
CA SER A 12 4.68 4.76 -3.11
C SER A 12 4.88 3.81 -4.28
N TRP A 13 3.79 3.19 -4.74
CA TRP A 13 3.72 2.49 -6.02
C TRP A 13 2.68 3.14 -6.93
N ASN A 14 3.12 3.54 -8.13
CA ASN A 14 2.29 4.17 -9.14
C ASN A 14 2.28 3.26 -10.36
N GLY A 15 1.32 2.32 -10.43
CA GLY A 15 1.19 1.47 -11.61
C GLY A 15 0.41 0.18 -11.36
N PRO A 16 0.08 -0.55 -12.43
CA PRO A 16 -0.50 -1.88 -12.32
C PRO A 16 0.49 -2.76 -11.56
N LEU A 17 0.05 -3.24 -10.41
CA LEU A 17 0.83 -4.13 -9.58
C LEU A 17 1.03 -5.45 -10.34
N PRO A 18 2.22 -6.06 -10.26
CA PRO A 18 2.50 -7.33 -10.94
C PRO A 18 1.72 -8.53 -10.36
N PHE A 19 0.84 -8.29 -9.37
CA PHE A 19 -0.02 -9.28 -8.79
C PHE A 19 -1.48 -8.88 -8.98
N ALA A 20 -2.32 -9.87 -9.33
CA ALA A 20 -3.75 -9.67 -9.49
C ALA A 20 -4.39 -9.31 -8.14
N THR A 21 -5.01 -8.14 -8.06
CA THR A 21 -5.80 -7.71 -6.90
C THR A 21 -7.27 -7.84 -7.28
N SER A 22 -8.06 -8.60 -6.50
CA SER A 22 -9.45 -8.88 -6.86
C SER A 22 -10.39 -7.68 -6.64
N SER A 23 -9.97 -6.67 -5.88
CA SER A 23 -10.79 -5.49 -5.59
C SER A 23 -10.41 -4.28 -6.42
N LYS A 24 -11.42 -3.66 -7.05
CA LYS A 24 -11.36 -2.30 -7.59
C LYS A 24 -10.91 -1.31 -6.51
N VAL A 25 -10.23 -0.25 -6.95
CA VAL A 25 -9.92 0.91 -6.10
C VAL A 25 -11.22 1.40 -5.44
N PRO A 26 -11.29 1.52 -4.11
CA PRO A 26 -12.46 2.08 -3.44
C PRO A 26 -12.76 3.48 -3.97
N ASP A 27 -14.04 3.81 -4.16
CA ASP A 27 -14.45 5.14 -4.66
C ASP A 27 -13.91 6.29 -3.79
N GLU A 28 -13.76 6.05 -2.49
CA GLU A 28 -13.15 6.98 -1.51
C GLU A 28 -11.69 7.33 -1.86
N LEU A 29 -10.98 6.42 -2.51
CA LEU A 29 -9.60 6.58 -2.96
C LEU A 29 -9.50 6.82 -4.48
N ALA A 30 -10.62 7.02 -5.19
CA ALA A 30 -10.60 7.29 -6.62
C ALA A 30 -9.77 8.53 -6.98
N ALA A 31 -9.72 9.52 -6.08
CA ALA A 31 -8.88 10.72 -6.22
C ALA A 31 -7.38 10.46 -5.94
N ILE A 32 -7.05 9.40 -5.19
CA ILE A 32 -5.69 9.05 -4.78
C ILE A 32 -5.41 7.55 -4.96
N PRO A 33 -5.53 7.00 -6.18
CA PRO A 33 -5.45 5.56 -6.43
C PRO A 33 -4.08 4.95 -6.05
N ASN A 34 -3.03 5.77 -6.07
CA ASN A 34 -1.68 5.41 -5.64
C ASN A 34 -1.61 4.98 -4.17
N VAL A 35 -2.48 5.53 -3.31
CA VAL A 35 -2.58 5.12 -1.89
C VAL A 35 -3.09 3.69 -1.78
N TRP A 36 -4.12 3.35 -2.56
CA TRP A 36 -4.66 1.99 -2.61
C TRP A 36 -3.62 0.98 -3.08
N PHE A 37 -2.92 1.27 -4.18
CA PHE A 37 -1.86 0.40 -4.67
C PHE A 37 -0.75 0.20 -3.65
N THR A 38 -0.33 1.27 -2.97
CA THR A 38 0.70 1.20 -1.92
C THR A 38 0.24 0.35 -0.74
N LEU A 39 -1.02 0.46 -0.31
CA LEU A 39 -1.59 -0.38 0.76
C LEU A 39 -1.63 -1.86 0.38
N LEU A 40 -2.05 -2.18 -0.85
CA LEU A 40 -2.07 -3.56 -1.36
C LEU A 40 -0.68 -4.18 -1.38
N VAL A 41 0.34 -3.42 -1.76
CA VAL A 41 1.74 -3.88 -1.73
C VAL A 41 2.21 -4.15 -0.30
N VAL A 42 1.84 -3.29 0.65
CA VAL A 42 2.15 -3.49 2.08
C VAL A 42 1.47 -4.75 2.61
N ALA A 43 0.19 -4.96 2.28
CA ALA A 43 -0.56 -6.17 2.63
C ALA A 43 0.09 -7.44 2.05
N LYS A 44 0.48 -7.40 0.77
CA LYS A 44 1.22 -8.47 0.08
C LYS A 44 2.52 -8.79 0.82
N PHE A 45 3.29 -7.79 1.19
CA PHE A 45 4.54 -7.98 1.93
C PHE A 45 4.32 -8.61 3.31
N ASN A 46 3.28 -8.21 4.04
CA ASN A 46 2.95 -8.81 5.32
C ASN A 46 2.56 -10.30 5.17
N LYS A 47 1.84 -10.66 4.10
CA LYS A 47 1.32 -12.02 3.85
C LYS A 47 2.38 -12.97 3.27
N ASP A 48 3.12 -12.55 2.24
CA ASP A 48 4.11 -13.40 1.55
C ASP A 48 5.46 -13.46 2.29
N PHE A 49 5.82 -12.44 3.08
CA PHE A 49 7.18 -12.30 3.60
C PHE A 49 7.23 -12.10 5.12
N THR A 50 6.36 -12.79 5.87
CA THR A 50 6.42 -12.80 7.34
C THR A 50 7.81 -13.20 7.86
N ASP A 51 8.47 -14.17 7.23
CA ASP A 51 9.81 -14.67 7.59
C ASP A 51 10.98 -13.75 7.19
N LYS A 52 10.79 -12.81 6.26
CA LYS A 52 11.85 -11.90 5.77
C LYS A 52 11.60 -10.45 6.17
N LYS A 53 10.86 -10.23 7.26
CA LYS A 53 10.41 -8.92 7.74
C LYS A 53 11.51 -7.85 7.71
N THR A 54 12.74 -8.16 8.11
CA THR A 54 13.87 -7.22 8.15
C THR A 54 14.20 -6.58 6.80
N GLN A 55 14.07 -7.32 5.68
CA GLN A 55 14.40 -6.81 4.34
C GLN A 55 13.37 -5.81 3.81
N TRP A 56 12.10 -5.96 4.21
CA TRP A 56 10.97 -5.21 3.65
C TRP A 56 10.37 -4.23 4.66
N GLN A 57 10.74 -4.32 5.94
CA GLN A 57 10.24 -3.46 7.00
C GLN A 57 10.53 -1.99 6.74
N GLN A 58 11.73 -1.64 6.28
CA GLN A 58 12.08 -0.24 5.96
C GLN A 58 11.25 0.30 4.78
N ILE A 59 11.03 -0.55 3.77
CA ILE A 59 10.20 -0.26 2.60
C ILE A 59 8.75 0.00 3.03
N VAL A 60 8.20 -0.88 3.88
CA VAL A 60 6.84 -0.80 4.42
C VAL A 60 6.67 0.43 5.31
N ILE A 61 7.63 0.73 6.20
CA ILE A 61 7.58 1.92 7.06
C ILE A 61 7.52 3.19 6.21
N LYS A 62 8.35 3.28 5.18
CA LYS A 62 8.37 4.43 4.26
C LYS A 62 7.05 4.57 3.50
N ALA A 63 6.51 3.45 3.01
CA ALA A 63 5.21 3.39 2.34
C ALA A 63 4.06 3.84 3.26
N ILE A 64 4.01 3.33 4.50
CA ILE A 64 3.00 3.72 5.49
C ILE A 64 3.09 5.21 5.82
N LYS A 65 4.30 5.75 5.98
CA LYS A 65 4.50 7.19 6.23
C LYS A 65 3.96 8.04 5.07
N TRP A 66 4.20 7.61 3.84
CA TRP A 66 3.67 8.28 2.65
C TRP A 66 2.14 8.18 2.56
N ILE A 67 1.56 6.98 2.80
CA ILE A 67 0.11 6.77 2.85
C ILE A 67 -0.53 7.71 3.87
N LYS A 68 -0.01 7.76 5.10
CA LYS A 68 -0.54 8.64 6.14
C LYS A 68 -0.47 10.12 5.74
N SER A 69 0.60 10.54 5.07
CA SER A 69 0.72 11.91 4.55
C SER A 69 -0.32 12.22 3.47
N GLN A 70 -0.56 11.27 2.55
CA GLN A 70 -1.59 11.41 1.51
C GLN A 70 -3.00 11.40 2.09
N LEU A 71 -3.29 10.49 3.04
CA LEU A 71 -4.58 10.44 3.72
C LEU A 71 -4.82 11.70 4.56
N ALA A 72 -3.79 12.24 5.23
CA ALA A 72 -3.90 13.52 5.94
C ALA A 72 -4.22 14.67 4.98
N THR A 73 -3.59 14.69 3.80
CA THR A 73 -3.88 15.69 2.75
C THR A 73 -5.31 15.54 2.22
N ALA A 74 -5.80 14.31 2.10
CA ALA A 74 -7.16 14.00 1.67
C ALA A 74 -8.21 14.10 2.79
N SER A 75 -7.81 14.41 4.04
CA SER A 75 -8.68 14.34 5.23
C SER A 75 -9.35 12.97 5.45
N LEU A 76 -8.68 11.88 5.02
CA LEU A 76 -9.13 10.49 5.13
C LEU A 76 -8.32 9.69 6.16
N THR A 77 -7.68 10.36 7.11
CA THR A 77 -6.78 9.73 8.09
C THR A 77 -7.49 8.66 8.93
N ASP A 78 -8.75 8.88 9.28
CA ASP A 78 -9.60 7.94 10.05
C ASP A 78 -9.95 6.67 9.25
N GLN A 79 -9.87 6.73 7.92
CA GLN A 79 -10.14 5.57 7.06
C GLN A 79 -8.93 4.64 6.90
N TYR A 80 -7.74 5.02 7.40
CA TYR A 80 -6.52 4.24 7.24
C TYR A 80 -6.67 2.79 7.71
N ASP A 81 -7.20 2.57 8.92
CA ASP A 81 -7.37 1.21 9.47
C ASP A 81 -8.38 0.38 8.68
N SER A 82 -9.47 1.00 8.22
CA SER A 82 -10.46 0.36 7.36
C SER A 82 -9.85 -0.05 6.01
N LEU A 83 -9.13 0.87 5.36
CA LEU A 83 -8.45 0.64 4.09
C LEU A 83 -7.35 -0.42 4.22
N LYS A 84 -6.61 -0.41 5.33
CA LYS A 84 -5.60 -1.43 5.65
C LYS A 84 -6.25 -2.82 5.71
N SER A 85 -7.29 -2.98 6.52
CA SER A 85 -8.01 -4.27 6.66
C SER A 85 -8.59 -4.75 5.32
N LYS A 86 -9.14 -3.82 4.52
CA LYS A 86 -9.68 -4.11 3.19
C LYS A 86 -8.60 -4.57 2.21
N SER A 87 -7.42 -3.94 2.26
CA SER A 87 -6.27 -4.33 1.44
C SER A 87 -5.72 -5.71 1.84
N GLU A 88 -5.68 -6.03 3.14
CA GLU A 88 -5.25 -7.34 3.67
C GLU A 88 -6.21 -8.46 3.27
N SER A 89 -7.51 -8.17 3.17
CA SER A 89 -8.52 -9.13 2.70
C SER A 89 -8.52 -9.33 1.16
N THR A 90 -7.95 -8.37 0.42
CA THR A 90 -7.95 -8.37 -1.06
C THR A 90 -6.75 -9.12 -1.64
N VAL A 91 -5.68 -9.28 -0.86
CA VAL A 91 -4.39 -9.86 -1.27
C VAL A 91 -4.22 -11.24 -0.63
#